data_AF-A0A0Q4YPS1-F1
#
_entry.id   AF-A0A0Q4YPS1-F1
#
_cell.length_a   1.000
_cell.length_b   1.000
_cell.length_c   1.000
_cell.angle_alpha   90.00
_cell.angle_beta   90.00
_cell.angle_gamma   90.00
#
_symmetry.space_group_name_H-M   'P 1'
#
loop_
_entity.id
_entity.type
_entity.pdbx_description
1 polymer ?
#
loop_
_entity_poly.entity_id
_entity_poly.type
_entity_poly.pdbx_seq_one_letter_code
_entity_poly.pdbx_strand_id
1 'polypeptide(L)'
;MPYRERPMRPLLLPIHPETQLTADPGLTVESRRFTDVLTLQESLLWQTAPLTRDGRAEVVGAFREGWLVRRPSVNPPFEIVLRQDGGPEPCAIVLMLRSHTMYGRLVSAVPEHIPLEHGDRSVIVTADRVIAVRGANEARAFGYLANLLVGTHWSPRRRARPIPAEDADALRLL
;
A
#
# COMPACT_ATOMS: atom_id res chain seq x y z
N MET A 1 13.55 10.05 10.08
CA MET A 1 13.47 9.08 11.20
C MET A 1 14.19 7.79 10.81
N PRO A 2 14.74 6.99 11.75
CA PRO A 2 15.29 5.68 11.41
C PRO A 2 14.18 4.66 11.09
N TYR A 3 14.53 3.58 10.41
CA TYR A 3 13.66 2.41 10.29
C TYR A 3 13.49 1.74 11.65
N ARG A 4 12.28 1.25 11.92
CA ARG A 4 11.95 0.49 13.12
C ARG A 4 11.27 -0.80 12.75
N GLU A 5 11.70 -1.86 13.40
CA GLU A 5 11.05 -3.17 13.34
C GLU A 5 9.58 -3.05 13.75
N ARG A 6 8.71 -3.73 13.02
CA ARG A 6 7.27 -3.72 13.19
C ARG A 6 6.73 -5.12 12.90
N PRO A 7 6.12 -5.78 13.90
CA PRO A 7 5.36 -6.99 13.65
C PRO A 7 4.09 -6.64 12.87
N MET A 8 3.73 -7.49 11.94
CA MET A 8 2.50 -7.38 11.15
C MET A 8 1.59 -8.58 11.39
N ARG A 9 0.28 -8.36 11.24
CA ARG A 9 -0.73 -9.39 11.42
C ARG A 9 -1.61 -9.45 10.16
N PRO A 10 -1.48 -10.50 9.33
CA PRO A 10 -2.40 -10.74 8.23
C PRO A 10 -3.84 -10.83 8.73
N LEU A 11 -4.77 -10.23 7.99
CA LEU A 11 -6.20 -10.20 8.33
C LEU A 11 -6.97 -11.42 7.81
N LEU A 12 -6.40 -12.15 6.85
CA LEU A 12 -7.11 -13.18 6.07
C LEU A 12 -6.64 -14.61 6.36
N LEU A 13 -5.63 -14.79 7.21
CA LEU A 13 -5.15 -16.11 7.57
C LEU A 13 -6.09 -16.77 8.59
N PRO A 14 -6.39 -18.07 8.44
CA PRO A 14 -7.11 -18.81 9.47
C PRO A 14 -6.29 -18.85 10.77
N ILE A 15 -7.00 -18.88 11.90
CA ILE A 15 -6.41 -19.09 13.22
C ILE A 15 -5.90 -20.53 13.27
N HIS A 16 -4.60 -20.72 13.57
CA HIS A 16 -4.02 -22.05 13.73
C HIS A 16 -4.68 -22.75 14.92
N PRO A 17 -5.26 -23.95 14.73
CA PRO A 17 -6.15 -24.57 15.72
C PRO A 17 -5.44 -24.92 17.04
N GLU A 18 -4.13 -25.19 17.00
CA GLU A 18 -3.37 -25.61 18.18
C GLU A 18 -2.72 -24.46 18.96
N THR A 19 -2.37 -23.37 18.27
CA THR A 19 -1.65 -22.24 18.89
C THR A 19 -2.56 -21.04 19.12
N GLN A 20 -3.77 -21.05 18.56
CA GLN A 20 -4.70 -19.91 18.50
C GLN A 20 -4.08 -18.62 17.91
N LEU A 21 -2.95 -18.74 17.22
CA LEU A 21 -2.28 -17.64 16.54
C LEU A 21 -2.73 -17.64 15.07
N THR A 22 -2.98 -16.47 14.49
CA THR A 22 -3.09 -16.31 13.04
C THR A 22 -1.82 -16.85 12.39
N ALA A 23 -1.96 -17.70 11.35
CA ALA A 23 -0.89 -18.51 10.79
C ALA A 23 0.22 -17.73 10.03
N ASP A 24 0.84 -16.74 10.66
CA ASP A 24 2.27 -16.42 10.53
C ASP A 24 2.68 -15.49 11.70
N PRO A 25 3.03 -16.03 12.88
CA PRO A 25 3.39 -15.24 14.05
C PRO A 25 4.72 -14.49 13.94
N GLY A 26 5.46 -14.65 12.83
CA GLY A 26 6.81 -14.10 12.63
C GLY A 26 6.93 -13.02 11.54
N LEU A 27 5.83 -12.60 10.91
CA LEU A 27 5.91 -11.60 9.85
C LEU A 27 6.27 -10.22 10.41
N THR A 28 7.54 -9.87 10.20
CA THR A 28 8.09 -8.59 10.62
C THR A 28 8.57 -7.80 9.42
N VAL A 29 8.35 -6.49 9.44
CA VAL A 29 8.94 -5.52 8.51
C VAL A 29 9.66 -4.43 9.26
N GLU A 30 10.47 -3.68 8.54
CA GLU A 30 10.97 -2.42 9.02
C GLU A 30 10.16 -1.29 8.38
N SER A 31 9.77 -0.30 9.20
CA SER A 31 9.01 0.85 8.74
C SER A 31 9.67 2.15 9.16
N ARG A 32 9.68 3.13 8.26
CA ARG A 32 10.14 4.50 8.52
C ARG A 32 9.01 5.47 8.26
N ARG A 33 8.52 6.11 9.32
CA ARG A 33 7.48 7.14 9.23
C ARG A 33 8.04 8.41 8.58
N PHE A 34 7.22 9.05 7.76
CA PHE A 34 7.43 10.37 7.18
C PHE A 34 6.10 11.15 7.16
N THR A 35 6.19 12.46 7.17
CA THR A 35 5.02 13.36 7.20
C THR A 35 5.06 14.43 6.12
N ASP A 36 6.18 14.52 5.41
CA ASP A 36 6.41 15.45 4.32
C ASP A 36 6.09 14.79 2.96
N VAL A 37 5.46 15.55 2.09
CA VAL A 37 5.14 15.12 0.72
C VAL A 37 6.40 14.92 -0.12
N LEU A 38 7.47 15.66 0.18
CA LEU A 38 8.73 15.57 -0.58
C LEU A 38 9.33 14.16 -0.50
N THR A 39 9.39 13.56 0.69
CA THR A 39 9.83 12.16 0.87
C THR A 39 9.00 11.18 0.05
N LEU A 40 7.69 11.44 -0.11
CA LEU A 40 6.83 10.62 -0.96
C LEU A 40 7.21 10.79 -2.44
N GLN A 41 7.36 12.03 -2.90
CA GLN A 41 7.68 12.35 -4.30
C GLN A 41 9.07 11.85 -4.72
N GLU A 42 10.04 11.84 -3.81
CA GLU A 42 11.40 11.32 -4.03
C GLU A 42 11.47 9.79 -3.99
N SER A 43 10.42 9.11 -3.54
CA SER A 43 10.41 7.65 -3.46
C SER A 43 10.35 7.01 -4.86
N LEU A 44 11.31 6.13 -5.18
CA LEU A 44 11.28 5.38 -6.44
C LEU A 44 10.01 4.53 -6.55
N LEU A 45 9.61 3.83 -5.47
CA LEU A 45 8.34 3.09 -5.43
C LEU A 45 7.15 3.99 -5.77
N TRP A 46 7.11 5.21 -5.23
CA TRP A 46 6.05 6.13 -5.58
C TRP A 46 6.11 6.41 -7.08
N GLN A 47 7.25 6.80 -7.63
CA GLN A 47 7.42 7.17 -9.03
C GLN A 47 7.10 6.04 -10.02
N THR A 48 7.40 4.79 -9.69
CA THR A 48 7.21 3.63 -10.58
C THR A 48 5.91 2.87 -10.34
N ALA A 49 5.25 3.07 -9.19
CA ALA A 49 3.99 2.41 -8.90
C ALA A 49 2.92 2.70 -9.97
N PRO A 50 1.97 1.78 -10.19
CA PRO A 50 1.00 1.89 -11.26
C PRO A 50 -0.18 2.79 -10.88
N LEU A 51 0.13 4.00 -10.42
CA LEU A 51 -0.80 5.06 -10.09
C LEU A 51 -1.12 5.89 -11.33
N THR A 52 -2.39 6.29 -11.47
CA THR A 52 -2.80 7.27 -12.49
C THR A 52 -2.20 8.65 -12.16
N ARG A 53 -2.07 9.51 -13.17
CA ARG A 53 -1.58 10.89 -12.95
C ARG A 53 -2.46 11.65 -11.95
N ASP A 54 -3.77 11.55 -12.12
CA ASP A 54 -4.73 12.23 -11.23
C ASP A 54 -4.76 11.59 -9.86
N GLY A 55 -4.70 10.26 -9.79
CA GLY A 55 -4.55 9.51 -8.54
C GLY A 55 -3.36 9.96 -7.70
N ARG A 56 -2.21 10.22 -8.34
CA ARG A 56 -1.03 10.78 -7.65
C ARG A 56 -1.29 12.16 -7.10
N ALA A 57 -1.83 13.06 -7.91
CA ALA A 57 -2.10 14.44 -7.50
C ALA A 57 -3.10 14.49 -6.33
N GLU A 58 -4.14 13.68 -6.41
CA GLU A 58 -5.19 13.58 -5.42
C GLU A 58 -4.69 12.98 -4.09
N VAL A 59 -3.94 11.88 -4.15
CA VAL A 59 -3.33 11.28 -2.95
C VAL A 59 -2.37 12.26 -2.28
N VAL A 60 -1.59 13.04 -3.06
CA VAL A 60 -0.73 14.10 -2.55
C VAL A 60 -1.56 15.21 -1.87
N GLY A 61 -2.64 15.66 -2.49
CA GLY A 61 -3.53 16.69 -1.93
C GLY A 61 -4.20 16.25 -0.62
N ALA A 62 -4.51 14.96 -0.47
CA ALA A 62 -5.10 14.39 0.72
C ALA A 62 -4.09 13.84 1.74
N PHE A 63 -2.78 13.90 1.44
CA PHE A 63 -1.75 13.26 2.25
C PHE A 63 -1.72 13.80 3.68
N ARG A 64 -1.67 12.89 4.65
CA ARG A 64 -1.47 13.22 6.07
C ARG A 64 -0.10 12.79 6.56
N GLU A 65 0.24 11.53 6.32
CA GLU A 65 1.47 10.90 6.78
C GLU A 65 1.64 9.54 6.09
N GLY A 66 2.86 9.00 6.10
CA GLY A 66 3.14 7.72 5.48
C GLY A 66 4.29 6.96 6.14
N TRP A 67 4.46 5.72 5.69
CA TRP A 67 5.53 4.83 6.09
C TRP A 67 6.14 4.20 4.85
N LEU A 68 7.46 4.34 4.72
CA LEU A 68 8.24 3.50 3.83
C LEU A 68 8.46 2.17 4.54
N VAL A 69 8.13 1.07 3.88
CA VAL A 69 8.19 -0.27 4.46
C VAL A 69 9.17 -1.11 3.66
N ARG A 70 10.05 -1.81 4.35
CA ARG A 70 11.02 -2.76 3.75
C ARG A 70 11.04 -4.06 4.55
N ARG A 71 11.46 -5.14 3.91
CA ARG A 71 11.65 -6.42 4.61
C ARG A 71 12.98 -6.37 5.39
N PRO A 72 13.06 -7.01 6.57
CA PRO A 72 14.32 -7.11 7.31
C PRO A 72 15.33 -7.89 6.46
N SER A 73 16.61 -7.50 6.51
CA SER A 73 17.69 -8.17 5.78
C SER A 73 17.96 -9.61 6.24
N VAL A 74 17.41 -10.02 7.38
CA VAL A 74 17.80 -11.25 8.10
C VAL A 74 16.86 -12.44 7.84
N ASN A 75 15.74 -12.27 7.13
CA ASN A 75 14.77 -13.34 6.85
C ASN A 75 14.69 -13.70 5.33
N PRO A 76 15.43 -14.72 4.85
CA PRO A 76 15.22 -15.33 3.53
C PRO A 76 13.87 -16.10 3.52
N PRO A 77 13.15 -16.24 2.38
CA PRO A 77 13.67 -16.58 1.05
C PRO A 77 13.42 -15.54 -0.07
N PHE A 78 13.13 -14.28 0.25
CA PHE A 78 12.72 -13.30 -0.76
C PHE A 78 13.88 -12.42 -1.22
N GLU A 79 13.95 -12.15 -2.52
CA GLU A 79 14.97 -11.29 -3.13
C GLU A 79 14.87 -9.87 -2.53
N ILE A 80 15.96 -9.42 -1.89
CA ILE A 80 16.07 -8.08 -1.31
C ILE A 80 16.82 -7.22 -2.31
N VAL A 81 16.13 -6.23 -2.89
CA VAL A 81 16.79 -5.19 -3.67
C VAL A 81 17.46 -4.22 -2.71
N LEU A 82 18.76 -4.00 -2.91
CA LEU A 82 19.55 -3.07 -2.11
C LEU A 82 19.63 -1.71 -2.80
N ARG A 83 19.52 -0.65 -2.01
CA ARG A 83 19.82 0.72 -2.43
C ARG A 83 21.32 0.87 -2.65
N GLN A 84 21.71 1.92 -3.38
CA GLN A 84 23.12 2.26 -3.62
C GLN A 84 23.91 2.52 -2.32
N ASP A 85 23.24 2.87 -1.21
CA ASP A 85 23.83 3.02 0.12
C ASP A 85 23.91 1.71 0.91
N GLY A 86 23.64 0.56 0.27
CA GLY A 86 23.72 -0.78 0.85
C GLY A 86 22.53 -1.20 1.71
N GLY A 87 21.53 -0.32 1.92
CA GLY A 87 20.34 -0.64 2.71
C GLY A 87 19.24 -1.31 1.87
N PRO A 88 18.38 -2.16 2.47
CA PRO A 88 17.23 -2.71 1.76
C PRO A 88 16.31 -1.59 1.25
N GLU A 89 15.91 -1.72 -0.01
CA GLU A 89 14.97 -0.80 -0.66
C GLU A 89 13.56 -1.00 -0.09
N PRO A 90 12.78 0.09 0.09
CA PRO A 90 11.37 -0.04 0.38
C PRO A 90 10.69 -0.95 -0.64
N CYS A 91 9.85 -1.86 -0.15
CA CYS A 91 8.99 -2.72 -0.96
C CYS A 91 7.52 -2.25 -0.97
N ALA A 92 7.14 -1.38 -0.02
CA ALA A 92 5.83 -0.76 -0.01
C ALA A 92 5.86 0.64 0.61
N ILE A 93 4.83 1.42 0.31
CA ILE A 93 4.48 2.67 0.98
C ILE A 93 3.08 2.52 1.55
N VAL A 94 2.93 2.79 2.85
CA VAL A 94 1.61 2.89 3.49
C VAL A 94 1.32 4.37 3.69
N LEU A 95 0.20 4.87 3.19
CA LEU A 95 -0.20 6.27 3.24
C LEU A 95 -1.49 6.40 4.02
N MET A 96 -1.55 7.36 4.94
CA MET A 96 -2.78 7.79 5.60
C MET A 96 -3.24 9.09 4.97
N LEU A 97 -4.54 9.17 4.71
CA LEU A 97 -5.16 10.32 4.08
C LEU A 97 -6.05 11.08 5.07
N ARG A 98 -6.11 12.40 4.88
CA ARG A 98 -7.15 13.25 5.45
C ARG A 98 -8.51 12.87 4.84
N SER A 99 -9.58 13.48 5.33
CA SER A 99 -10.85 13.40 4.62
C SER A 99 -10.67 14.00 3.22
N HIS A 100 -11.19 13.33 2.19
CA HIS A 100 -11.05 13.75 0.80
C HIS A 100 -12.38 13.56 0.06
N THR A 101 -12.52 14.27 -1.05
CA THR A 101 -13.74 14.29 -1.88
C THR A 101 -13.49 13.60 -3.21
N MET A 102 -12.74 12.50 -3.21
CA MET A 102 -12.37 11.83 -4.47
C MET A 102 -13.52 11.04 -5.10
N TYR A 103 -14.62 10.82 -4.40
CA TYR A 103 -15.87 10.25 -4.93
C TYR A 103 -15.73 9.04 -5.88
N GLY A 104 -14.72 8.18 -5.68
CA GLY A 104 -14.47 7.01 -6.54
C GLY A 104 -13.56 7.27 -7.74
N ARG A 105 -12.82 8.38 -7.79
CA ARG A 105 -11.76 8.63 -8.78
C ARG A 105 -10.71 7.53 -8.77
N LEU A 106 -10.25 7.13 -9.95
CA LEU A 106 -9.23 6.10 -10.12
C LEU A 106 -7.87 6.58 -9.58
N VAL A 107 -7.36 5.84 -8.62
CA VAL A 107 -6.00 5.98 -8.12
C VAL A 107 -5.03 5.07 -8.87
N SER A 108 -5.49 3.90 -9.32
CA SER A 108 -4.72 2.96 -10.14
C SER A 108 -5.60 2.35 -11.21
N ALA A 109 -5.08 2.23 -12.43
CA ALA A 109 -5.76 1.62 -13.57
C ALA A 109 -5.17 0.25 -13.95
N VAL A 110 -3.96 -0.08 -13.47
CA VAL A 110 -3.27 -1.34 -13.77
C VAL A 110 -2.57 -1.80 -12.50
N PRO A 111 -2.47 -3.11 -12.23
CA PRO A 111 -3.19 -4.21 -12.88
C PRO A 111 -4.68 -4.26 -12.50
N GLU A 112 -5.09 -3.47 -11.51
CA GLU A 112 -6.46 -3.44 -11.00
C GLU A 112 -7.00 -2.01 -11.03
N HIS A 113 -8.28 -1.85 -11.37
CA HIS A 113 -8.97 -0.56 -11.28
C HIS A 113 -9.31 -0.26 -9.82
N ILE A 114 -8.55 0.65 -9.22
CA ILE A 114 -8.68 1.02 -7.81
C ILE A 114 -9.25 2.43 -7.72
N PRO A 115 -10.58 2.58 -7.55
CA PRO A 115 -11.18 3.84 -7.18
C PRO A 115 -10.92 4.15 -5.70
N LEU A 116 -10.76 5.43 -5.35
CA LEU A 116 -10.71 5.86 -3.94
C LEU A 116 -12.09 6.39 -3.51
N GLU A 117 -12.82 5.57 -2.75
CA GLU A 117 -14.10 5.99 -2.19
C GLU A 117 -13.89 6.96 -1.01
N HIS A 118 -14.91 7.76 -0.66
CA HIS A 118 -14.82 8.73 0.44
C HIS A 118 -14.39 8.11 1.79
N GLY A 119 -14.69 6.82 1.99
CA GLY A 119 -14.30 6.07 3.19
C GLY A 119 -12.85 5.58 3.17
N ASP A 120 -12.17 5.62 2.03
CA ASP A 120 -10.84 5.03 1.82
C ASP A 120 -9.75 6.01 2.24
N ARG A 121 -9.47 6.03 3.53
CA ARG A 121 -8.53 6.99 4.14
C ARG A 121 -7.14 6.42 4.33
N SER A 122 -6.82 5.35 3.61
CA SER A 122 -5.51 4.71 3.62
C SER A 122 -5.22 4.12 2.24
N VAL A 123 -4.00 4.28 1.77
CA VAL A 123 -3.55 3.73 0.48
C VAL A 123 -2.25 2.97 0.70
N ILE A 124 -2.17 1.77 0.16
CA ILE A 124 -0.95 0.96 0.14
C ILE A 124 -0.45 0.96 -1.29
N VAL A 125 0.83 1.28 -1.49
CA VAL A 125 1.48 1.35 -2.79
C VAL A 125 2.64 0.37 -2.80
N THR A 126 2.66 -0.53 -3.76
CA THR A 126 3.80 -1.40 -4.08
C THR A 126 4.27 -1.13 -5.51
N ALA A 127 5.36 -1.78 -5.93
CA ALA A 127 5.86 -1.66 -7.29
C ALA A 127 4.84 -2.12 -8.34
N ASP A 128 4.01 -3.10 -7.99
CA ASP A 128 3.09 -3.78 -8.90
C ASP A 128 1.62 -3.46 -8.66
N ARG A 129 1.26 -2.88 -7.51
CA ARG A 129 -0.15 -2.70 -7.11
C ARG A 129 -0.38 -1.47 -6.25
N VAL A 130 -1.64 -1.06 -6.22
CA VAL A 130 -2.15 -0.06 -5.29
C VAL A 130 -3.40 -0.64 -4.62
N ILE A 131 -3.58 -0.36 -3.33
CA ILE A 131 -4.73 -0.84 -2.57
C ILE A 131 -5.33 0.32 -1.78
N ALA A 132 -6.61 0.58 -1.99
CA ALA A 132 -7.41 1.48 -1.16
C ALA A 132 -7.95 0.73 0.07
N VAL A 133 -7.77 1.29 1.26
CA VAL A 133 -8.20 0.70 2.52
C VAL A 133 -9.13 1.66 3.26
N ARG A 134 -10.30 1.13 3.66
CA ARG A 134 -11.34 1.88 4.37
C ARG A 134 -10.92 2.26 5.79
N GLY A 135 -11.06 3.56 6.08
CA GLY A 135 -10.77 4.19 7.37
C GLY A 135 -9.29 4.57 7.53
N ALA A 136 -9.01 5.49 8.45
CA ALA A 136 -7.65 5.97 8.74
C ALA A 136 -7.02 5.16 9.89
N ASN A 137 -7.00 3.84 9.77
CA ASN A 137 -6.46 2.94 10.79
C ASN A 137 -5.15 2.31 10.30
N GLU A 138 -4.06 2.75 10.90
CA GLU A 138 -2.71 2.28 10.60
C GLU A 138 -2.57 0.76 10.73
N ALA A 139 -2.99 0.18 11.85
CA ALA A 139 -2.90 -1.27 12.08
C ALA A 139 -3.67 -2.07 11.02
N ARG A 140 -4.81 -1.53 10.57
CA ARG A 140 -5.60 -2.15 9.50
C ARG A 140 -4.87 -2.10 8.16
N ALA A 141 -4.29 -0.96 7.79
CA ALA A 141 -3.53 -0.83 6.55
C ALA A 141 -2.29 -1.74 6.54
N PHE A 142 -1.57 -1.82 7.66
CA PHE A 142 -0.48 -2.78 7.81
C PHE A 142 -0.96 -4.23 7.75
N GLY A 143 -2.17 -4.55 8.24
CA GLY A 143 -2.75 -5.89 8.09
C GLY A 143 -3.09 -6.25 6.63
N TYR A 144 -3.54 -5.29 5.82
CA TYR A 144 -3.69 -5.48 4.38
C TYR A 144 -2.34 -5.65 3.67
N LEU A 145 -1.33 -4.87 4.05
CA LEU A 145 0.02 -5.06 3.54
C LEU A 145 0.57 -6.44 3.93
N ALA A 146 0.31 -6.90 5.15
CA ALA A 146 0.69 -8.23 5.62
C ALA A 146 0.10 -9.34 4.74
N ASN A 147 -1.21 -9.27 4.45
CA ASN A 147 -1.89 -10.16 3.51
C ASN A 147 -1.22 -10.17 2.13
N LEU A 148 -0.84 -8.99 1.62
CA LEU A 148 -0.18 -8.88 0.33
C LEU A 148 1.19 -9.57 0.35
N LEU A 149 1.98 -9.34 1.40
CA LEU A 149 3.35 -9.86 1.52
C LEU A 149 3.43 -11.38 1.70
N VAL A 150 2.42 -11.99 2.35
CA VAL A 150 2.30 -13.45 2.50
C VAL A 150 1.49 -14.09 1.36
N GLY A 151 1.04 -13.31 0.37
CA GLY A 151 0.29 -13.79 -0.79
C GLY A 151 -1.20 -14.10 -0.53
N THR A 152 -1.72 -13.82 0.66
CA THR A 152 -3.14 -14.04 1.02
C THR A 152 -3.97 -12.78 0.86
N HIS A 153 -3.96 -12.19 -0.34
CA HIS A 153 -4.85 -11.08 -0.66
C HIS A 153 -6.13 -11.60 -1.32
N TRP A 154 -7.28 -11.01 -0.97
CA TRP A 154 -8.49 -11.19 -1.77
C TRP A 154 -8.25 -10.51 -3.11
N SER A 155 -8.23 -11.25 -4.23
CA SER A 155 -8.49 -10.68 -5.56
C SER A 155 -10.01 -10.52 -5.68
N PRO A 156 -10.58 -9.33 -5.43
CA PRO A 156 -12.00 -9.18 -5.59
C PRO A 156 -12.23 -9.17 -7.09
N ARG A 157 -12.94 -10.18 -7.62
CA ARG A 157 -13.71 -9.99 -8.86
C ARG A 157 -14.85 -9.02 -8.56
N ARG A 158 -14.53 -7.79 -8.16
CA ARG A 158 -15.52 -6.72 -8.02
C ARG A 158 -15.99 -6.43 -9.43
N ARG A 159 -17.29 -6.54 -9.68
CA ARG A 159 -17.91 -5.88 -10.84
C ARG A 159 -17.41 -4.44 -10.81
N ALA A 160 -16.68 -4.04 -11.84
CA ALA A 160 -16.18 -2.68 -11.96
C ALA A 160 -17.38 -1.74 -11.78
N ARG A 161 -17.35 -0.93 -10.71
CA ARG A 161 -18.35 0.12 -10.55
C ARG A 161 -18.14 1.14 -11.69
N PRO A 162 -19.20 1.87 -12.09
CA PRO A 162 -19.05 2.91 -13.10
C PRO A 162 -17.97 3.90 -12.63
N ILE A 163 -16.90 3.99 -13.42
CA ILE A 163 -15.81 4.92 -13.19
C ILE A 163 -16.29 6.30 -13.66
N PRO A 164 -15.96 7.41 -12.96
CA PRO A 164 -16.27 8.75 -13.44
C PRO A 164 -15.78 8.97 -14.88
N ALA A 165 -16.56 9.66 -15.71
CA ALA A 165 -16.21 9.89 -17.13
C ALA A 165 -14.86 10.60 -17.31
N GLU A 166 -14.45 11.38 -16.32
CA GLU A 166 -13.17 12.10 -16.27
C GLU A 166 -11.96 11.16 -16.22
N ASP A 167 -12.12 9.93 -15.74
CA ASP A 167 -11.03 8.95 -15.64
C ASP A 167 -10.87 8.11 -16.93
N ALA A 168 -11.59 8.43 -18.00
CA ALA A 168 -11.52 7.71 -19.28
C ALA A 168 -10.10 7.73 -19.87
N ASP A 169 -9.33 8.80 -19.65
CA ASP A 169 -7.95 8.91 -20.13
C ASP A 169 -7.00 7.98 -19.38
N ALA A 170 -7.25 7.70 -18.10
CA ALA A 170 -6.47 6.74 -17.33
C ALA A 170 -6.66 5.30 -17.82
N LEU A 171 -7.82 5.00 -18.42
CA LEU A 171 -8.15 3.68 -19.00
C LEU A 171 -7.60 3.50 -20.43
N ARG A 172 -7.31 4.59 -21.14
CA ARG A 172 -6.77 4.56 -22.52
C ARG A 172 -5.28 4.22 -22.59
N LEU A 173 -4.59 4.18 -21.46
CA LEU A 173 -3.17 3.87 -21.33
C LEU A 173 -2.88 2.39 -21.03
N LEU A 174 -3.89 1.52 -21.19
CA LEU A 174 -3.80 0.06 -21.19
C LEU A 174 -3.28 -0.46 -22.54
#